data_AF-F6H8V4-F1
#
_entry.id   AF-F6H8V4-F1
#
_cell.length_a   1.000
_cell.length_b   1.000
_cell.length_c   1.000
_cell.angle_alpha   90.00
_cell.angle_beta   90.00
_cell.angle_gamma   90.00
#
_symmetry.space_group_name_H-M   'P 1'
#
loop_
_entity.id
_entity.type
_entity.pdbx_description
1 polymer ?
#
loop_
_entity_poly.entity_id
_entity_poly.type
_entity_poly.pdbx_seq_one_letter_code
_entity_poly.pdbx_strand_id
1 'polypeptide(L)'
;MATSTSVSSVSSIAIPRKARLRGVVFDMDGTLTVPVIDFPAMYRSVLGEDEYLSVKAKNPTGIDILHQIENWSPEKQRKAYETIADFERQGLDRLQIMPEMKKNILIEKKKRYRRKKSYKRKRRNQGKDERSFLHKLNKGENSQQ
;
A
#
# COMPACT_ATOMS: atom_id res chain seq x y z
N MET A 1 54.53 -21.96 38.36
CA MET A 1 53.99 -21.37 37.11
C MET A 1 52.48 -21.35 37.22
N ALA A 2 51.85 -20.19 37.32
CA ALA A 2 50.39 -20.06 37.39
C ALA A 2 49.82 -19.90 35.98
N THR A 3 48.88 -20.74 35.57
CA THR A 3 48.21 -20.68 34.27
C THR A 3 46.97 -19.80 34.36
N SER A 4 47.03 -18.63 33.73
CA SER A 4 45.89 -17.72 33.59
C SER A 4 44.85 -18.32 32.64
N THR A 5 43.68 -18.67 33.17
CA THR A 5 42.54 -19.12 32.36
C THR A 5 41.75 -17.91 31.90
N SER A 6 41.82 -17.59 30.61
CA SER A 6 41.05 -16.53 29.97
C SER A 6 39.64 -17.01 29.64
N VAL A 7 38.65 -16.51 30.38
CA VAL A 7 37.23 -16.73 30.06
C VAL A 7 36.82 -15.79 28.92
N SER A 8 36.53 -16.37 27.76
CA SER A 8 35.99 -15.67 26.60
C SER A 8 34.52 -15.35 26.84
N SER A 9 34.21 -14.06 26.96
CA SER A 9 32.86 -13.53 27.06
C SER A 9 32.14 -13.68 25.72
N VAL A 10 31.10 -14.51 25.69
CA VAL A 10 30.20 -14.61 24.54
C VAL A 10 29.33 -13.35 24.49
N SER A 11 29.70 -12.42 23.60
CA SER A 11 28.87 -11.27 23.28
C SER A 11 27.64 -11.75 22.51
N SER A 12 26.47 -11.59 23.11
CA SER A 12 25.19 -11.89 22.47
C SER A 12 25.03 -10.96 21.26
N ILE A 13 25.13 -11.50 20.05
CA ILE A 13 24.78 -10.78 18.81
C ILE A 13 23.32 -10.35 18.94
N ALA A 14 23.11 -9.05 19.15
CA ALA A 14 21.78 -8.47 19.18
C ALA A 14 21.20 -8.55 17.76
N ILE A 15 20.34 -9.53 17.51
CA ILE A 15 19.57 -9.60 16.26
C ILE A 15 18.78 -8.29 16.17
N PRO A 16 18.99 -7.45 15.14
CA PRO A 16 18.27 -6.19 15.02
C PRO A 16 16.77 -6.50 14.97
N ARG A 17 16.05 -6.02 15.98
CA ARG A 17 14.60 -6.20 16.06
C ARG A 17 14.00 -5.53 14.83
N LYS A 18 13.49 -6.33 13.88
CA LYS A 18 12.83 -5.82 12.66
C LYS A 18 11.89 -4.67 13.03
N ALA A 19 12.12 -3.51 12.42
CA ALA A 19 11.32 -2.32 12.64
C ALA A 19 9.82 -2.67 12.51
N ARG A 20 9.03 -2.35 13.54
CA ARG A 20 7.59 -2.62 13.52
C ARG A 20 6.92 -1.63 12.58
N LEU A 21 6.63 -2.04 11.34
CA LEU A 21 5.77 -1.32 10.40
C LEU A 21 4.43 -0.96 11.06
N ARG A 22 4.15 0.33 11.17
CA ARG A 22 2.93 0.90 11.79
C ARG A 22 1.81 1.13 10.77
N GLY A 23 2.16 1.32 9.50
CA GLY A 23 1.28 1.49 8.35
C GLY A 23 2.06 1.28 7.06
N VAL A 24 1.34 0.98 5.97
CA VAL A 24 1.91 0.82 4.63
C VAL A 24 1.01 1.61 3.67
N VAL A 25 1.61 2.50 2.89
CA VAL A 25 0.96 3.21 1.78
C VAL A 25 1.52 2.62 0.49
N PHE A 26 0.66 2.33 -0.45
CA PHE A 26 1.04 1.79 -1.76
C PHE A 26 0.58 2.76 -2.83
N ASP A 27 1.46 3.07 -3.77
CA ASP A 27 1.13 3.77 -5.01
C ASP A 27 0.23 2.88 -5.90
N MET A 28 -0.63 3.47 -6.73
CA MET A 28 -1.57 2.71 -7.55
C MET A 28 -0.89 2.08 -8.77
N ASP A 29 -0.38 2.89 -9.70
CA ASP A 29 0.12 2.39 -10.99
C ASP A 29 1.58 1.94 -10.94
N GLY A 30 1.84 0.74 -11.45
CA GLY A 30 3.17 0.12 -11.38
C GLY A 30 3.53 -0.46 -10.01
N THR A 31 2.68 -0.31 -8.99
CA THR A 31 2.87 -0.87 -7.64
C THR A 31 1.71 -1.74 -7.15
N LEU A 32 0.44 -1.34 -7.34
CA LEU A 32 -0.74 -2.14 -6.96
C LEU A 32 -1.46 -2.75 -8.15
N THR A 33 -1.41 -2.08 -9.28
CA THR A 33 -2.05 -2.46 -10.55
C THR A 33 -0.97 -2.67 -11.59
N VAL A 34 -1.21 -3.62 -12.50
CA VAL A 34 -0.41 -3.73 -13.71
C VAL A 34 -0.67 -2.46 -14.54
N PRO A 35 0.34 -1.73 -15.03
CA PRO A 35 0.10 -0.63 -15.96
C PRO A 35 -0.56 -1.20 -17.21
N VAL A 36 -1.79 -0.78 -17.52
CA VAL A 36 -2.55 -1.37 -18.65
C VAL A 36 -2.70 -0.41 -19.83
N ILE A 37 -2.40 0.87 -19.64
CA ILE A 37 -2.45 1.85 -20.72
C ILE A 37 -1.17 1.72 -21.57
N ASP A 38 -1.35 1.44 -22.86
CA ASP A 38 -0.28 1.48 -23.86
C ASP A 38 -0.02 2.94 -24.27
N PHE A 39 0.84 3.62 -23.50
CA PHE A 39 1.22 4.99 -23.76
C PHE A 39 1.80 5.20 -25.17
N PRO A 40 2.71 4.35 -25.71
CA PRO A 40 3.14 4.43 -27.10
C PRO A 40 2.00 4.44 -28.12
N ALA A 41 1.02 3.53 -27.98
CA ALA A 41 -0.13 3.49 -28.88
C ALA A 41 -1.03 4.73 -28.75
N MET A 42 -1.21 5.23 -27.52
CA MET A 42 -1.95 6.47 -27.26
C MET A 42 -1.25 7.67 -27.91
N TYR A 43 0.07 7.81 -27.74
CA TYR A 43 0.83 8.92 -28.33
C TYR A 43 0.77 8.92 -29.86
N ARG A 44 0.86 7.74 -30.49
CA ARG A 44 0.68 7.59 -31.94
C ARG A 44 -0.73 7.96 -32.40
N SER A 45 -1.74 7.65 -31.59
CA SER A 45 -3.13 7.96 -31.92
C SER A 45 -3.44 9.46 -31.79
N VAL A 46 -2.78 10.14 -30.84
CA VAL A 46 -2.97 11.58 -30.60
C VAL A 46 -2.12 12.44 -31.55
N LEU A 47 -0.83 12.11 -31.71
CA LEU A 47 0.14 12.90 -32.48
C LEU A 47 0.24 12.46 -33.96
N GLY A 48 -0.09 11.21 -34.26
CA GLY A 48 0.30 10.55 -35.51
C GLY A 48 1.73 10.00 -35.43
N GLU A 49 2.09 9.11 -36.37
CA GLU A 49 3.35 8.37 -36.33
C GLU A 49 4.58 9.29 -36.51
N ASP A 50 4.52 10.24 -37.45
CA ASP A 50 5.67 11.10 -37.79
C ASP A 50 6.00 12.08 -36.66
N GLU A 51 4.98 12.70 -36.06
CA GLU A 51 5.14 13.62 -34.95
C GLU A 51 5.55 12.87 -33.67
N TYR A 52 5.01 11.68 -33.43
CA TYR A 52 5.44 10.82 -32.33
C TYR A 52 6.94 10.49 -32.40
N LEU A 53 7.44 10.05 -33.56
CA LEU A 53 8.87 9.74 -33.74
C LEU A 53 9.75 10.97 -33.51
N SER A 54 9.30 12.13 -34.02
CA SER A 54 10.02 13.40 -33.86
C SER A 54 10.09 13.86 -32.40
N VAL A 55 8.99 13.77 -31.65
CA VAL A 55 8.94 14.16 -30.24
C VAL A 55 9.70 13.16 -29.37
N LYS A 56 9.64 11.86 -29.69
CA LYS A 56 10.40 10.81 -28.98
C LYS A 56 11.91 10.97 -29.16
N ALA A 57 12.36 11.33 -30.37
CA ALA A 57 13.77 11.59 -30.63
C ALA A 57 14.31 12.79 -29.85
N LYS A 58 13.47 13.82 -29.63
CA LYS A 58 13.81 15.01 -28.85
C LYS A 58 13.76 14.76 -27.34
N ASN A 59 12.89 13.86 -26.88
CA ASN A 59 12.64 13.61 -25.46
C ASN A 59 12.91 12.14 -25.07
N PRO A 60 14.19 11.77 -24.81
CA PRO A 60 14.55 10.39 -24.48
C PRO A 60 14.03 9.93 -23.11
N THR A 61 13.67 10.85 -22.22
CA THR A 61 13.18 10.58 -20.86
C THR A 61 11.68 10.31 -20.80
N GLY A 62 10.93 10.57 -21.87
CA GLY A 62 9.48 10.41 -21.92
C GLY A 62 8.78 11.60 -22.56
N ILE A 63 7.56 11.39 -23.02
CA ILE A 63 6.73 12.41 -23.66
C ILE A 63 5.62 12.80 -22.66
N ASP A 64 5.54 14.08 -22.32
CA ASP A 64 4.36 14.65 -21.66
C ASP A 64 3.34 15.05 -22.73
N ILE A 65 2.37 14.18 -22.98
CA ILE A 65 1.36 14.39 -24.01
C ILE A 65 0.41 15.54 -23.68
N LEU A 66 0.14 15.79 -22.39
CA LEU A 66 -0.81 16.81 -21.97
C LEU A 66 -0.24 18.19 -22.23
N HIS A 67 1.04 18.38 -21.92
CA HIS A 67 1.73 19.63 -22.24
C HIS A 67 1.89 19.83 -23.76
N GLN A 68 2.10 18.76 -24.53
CA GLN A 68 2.22 18.83 -25.98
C GLN A 68 0.93 19.34 -26.66
N ILE A 69 -0.24 18.92 -26.17
CA ILE A 69 -1.55 19.29 -26.75
C ILE A 69 -2.13 20.59 -26.16
N GLU A 70 -1.50 21.18 -25.15
CA GLU A 70 -1.98 22.39 -24.46
C GLU A 70 -2.11 23.58 -25.43
N ASN A 71 -1.15 23.69 -26.37
CA ASN A 71 -1.07 24.81 -27.32
C ASN A 71 -1.71 24.51 -28.68
N TRP A 72 -2.47 23.41 -28.80
CA TRP A 72 -3.15 23.04 -30.05
C TRP A 72 -4.41 23.87 -30.28
N SER A 73 -4.94 23.83 -31.52
CA SER A 73 -6.26 24.42 -31.77
C SER A 73 -7.33 23.71 -30.94
N PRO A 74 -8.40 24.41 -30.50
CA PRO A 74 -9.43 23.83 -29.64
C PRO A 74 -10.04 22.54 -30.19
N GLU A 75 -10.25 22.44 -31.51
CA GLU A 75 -10.82 21.25 -32.15
C GLU A 75 -9.85 20.06 -32.09
N LYS A 76 -8.56 20.30 -32.34
CA LYS A 76 -7.52 19.26 -32.25
C LYS A 76 -7.32 18.82 -30.82
N GLN A 77 -7.32 19.77 -29.89
CA GLN A 77 -7.20 19.49 -28.46
C GLN A 77 -8.38 18.65 -27.95
N ARG A 78 -9.62 18.99 -28.34
CA ARG A 78 -10.81 18.19 -27.99
C ARG A 78 -10.67 16.74 -28.48
N LYS A 79 -10.30 16.56 -29.75
CA LYS A 79 -10.11 15.21 -30.33
C LYS A 79 -8.99 14.43 -29.63
N ALA A 80 -7.90 15.11 -29.25
CA ALA A 80 -6.82 14.50 -28.47
C ALA A 80 -7.31 14.02 -27.11
N TYR A 81 -8.05 14.85 -26.37
CA TYR A 81 -8.62 14.47 -25.08
C TYR A 81 -9.64 13.33 -25.19
N GLU A 82 -10.50 13.33 -26.22
CA GLU A 82 -11.41 12.21 -26.50
C GLU A 82 -10.63 10.90 -26.69
N THR A 83 -9.56 10.94 -27.49
CA THR A 83 -8.69 9.78 -27.72
C THR A 83 -8.03 9.31 -26.42
N ILE A 84 -7.49 10.22 -25.62
CA ILE A 84 -6.87 9.89 -24.32
C ILE A 84 -7.89 9.23 -23.40
N ALA A 85 -9.10 9.79 -23.29
CA ALA A 85 -10.17 9.24 -22.46
C ALA A 85 -10.58 7.82 -22.89
N ASP A 86 -10.56 7.53 -24.19
CA ASP A 86 -10.82 6.17 -24.69
C ASP A 86 -9.74 5.17 -24.27
N PHE A 87 -8.46 5.57 -24.30
CA PHE A 87 -7.36 4.75 -23.81
C PHE A 87 -7.42 4.55 -22.29
N GLU A 88 -7.79 5.59 -21.53
CA GLU A 88 -8.01 5.50 -20.09
C GLU A 88 -9.13 4.51 -19.77
N ARG A 89 -10.25 4.59 -20.49
CA ARG A 89 -11.39 3.68 -20.31
C ARG A 89 -11.00 2.22 -20.61
N GLN A 90 -10.26 1.99 -21.69
CA GLN A 90 -9.75 0.65 -22.03
C GLN A 90 -8.76 0.12 -20.99
N GLY A 91 -7.92 1.00 -20.44
CA GLY A 91 -6.99 0.66 -19.36
C GLY A 91 -7.72 0.28 -18.07
N LEU A 92 -8.77 1.03 -17.72
CA LEU A 92 -9.63 0.76 -16.56
C LEU A 92 -10.35 -0.59 -16.68
N ASP A 93 -10.90 -0.93 -17.84
CA ASP A 93 -11.61 -2.20 -18.05
C ASP A 93 -10.69 -3.42 -17.92
N ARG A 94 -9.41 -3.26 -18.26
CA ARG A 94 -8.40 -4.31 -18.19
C ARG A 94 -7.58 -4.27 -16.90
N LEU A 95 -7.88 -3.34 -16.00
CA LEU A 95 -7.14 -3.11 -14.76
C LEU A 95 -7.21 -4.35 -13.86
N GLN A 96 -6.06 -4.94 -13.58
CA GLN A 96 -5.95 -6.09 -12.69
C GLN A 96 -5.06 -5.74 -11.49
N ILE A 97 -5.49 -6.14 -10.29
CA ILE A 97 -4.63 -6.11 -9.11
C ILE A 97 -3.43 -7.01 -9.39
N MET A 98 -2.23 -6.49 -9.20
CA MET A 98 -0.98 -7.22 -9.42
C MET A 98 -1.00 -8.53 -8.61
N PRO A 99 -0.76 -9.71 -9.23
CA PRO A 99 -0.96 -11.00 -8.58
C PRO A 99 -0.19 -11.15 -7.25
N GLU A 100 1.05 -10.65 -7.22
CA GLU A 100 1.93 -10.69 -6.05
C GLU A 100 1.41 -9.82 -4.90
N MET A 101 0.73 -8.72 -5.23
CA MET A 101 0.15 -7.80 -4.26
C MET A 101 -1.15 -8.33 -3.65
N LYS A 102 -1.95 -9.12 -4.38
CA LYS A 102 -3.16 -9.76 -3.84
C LYS A 102 -2.85 -10.54 -2.56
N LYS A 103 -1.74 -11.30 -2.55
CA LYS A 103 -1.31 -12.10 -1.39
C LYS A 103 -0.95 -11.21 -0.20
N ASN A 104 -0.20 -10.14 -0.42
CA ASN A 104 0.24 -9.21 0.64
C ASN A 104 -0.93 -8.44 1.26
N ILE A 105 -1.85 -7.95 0.41
CA ILE A 105 -3.08 -7.28 0.85
C ILE A 105 -3.94 -8.23 1.69
N LEU A 106 -4.08 -9.49 1.26
CA LEU A 106 -4.84 -10.51 1.99
C LEU A 106 -4.21 -10.81 3.36
N ILE A 107 -2.88 -10.97 3.42
CA ILE A 107 -2.14 -11.21 4.66
C ILE A 107 -2.36 -10.04 5.65
N GLU A 108 -2.29 -8.80 5.19
CA GLU A 108 -2.45 -7.64 6.06
C GLU A 108 -3.91 -7.46 6.51
N LYS A 109 -4.89 -7.73 5.65
CA LYS A 109 -6.31 -7.83 6.05
C LYS A 109 -6.52 -8.88 7.15
N LYS A 110 -5.92 -10.07 7.01
CA LYS A 110 -5.99 -11.16 8.01
C LYS A 110 -5.37 -10.73 9.34
N LYS A 111 -4.20 -10.07 9.32
CA LYS A 111 -3.56 -9.53 10.54
C LYS A 111 -4.43 -8.46 11.21
N ARG A 112 -5.01 -7.54 10.44
CA ARG A 112 -5.90 -6.49 10.97
C ARG A 112 -7.15 -7.09 11.62
N TYR A 113 -7.76 -8.11 11.00
CA TYR A 113 -8.88 -8.84 11.59
C TYR A 113 -8.51 -9.53 12.92
N ARG A 114 -7.36 -10.22 12.98
CA ARG A 114 -6.86 -10.85 14.22
C ARG A 114 -6.63 -9.84 15.34
N ARG A 115 -6.06 -8.66 15.03
CA ARG A 115 -5.89 -7.57 15.99
C ARG A 115 -7.24 -7.12 16.56
N LYS A 116 -8.24 -6.82 15.70
CA LYS A 116 -9.59 -6.41 16.14
C LYS A 116 -10.26 -7.47 17.04
N LYS A 117 -10.17 -8.75 16.68
CA LYS A 117 -10.73 -9.86 17.49
C LYS A 117 -10.05 -9.97 18.86
N SER A 118 -8.73 -9.76 18.93
CA SER A 118 -7.96 -9.72 20.18
C SER A 118 -8.38 -8.54 21.08
N TYR A 119 -8.50 -7.32 20.51
CA TYR A 119 -8.99 -6.16 21.25
C TYR A 119 -10.40 -6.37 21.83
N LYS A 120 -11.33 -6.93 21.03
CA LYS A 120 -12.71 -7.23 21.49
C LYS A 120 -12.74 -8.26 22.62
N ARG A 121 -11.86 -9.27 22.59
CA ARG A 121 -11.72 -10.26 23.67
C ARG A 121 -11.17 -9.63 24.95
N LYS A 122 -10.11 -8.81 24.85
CA LYS A 122 -9.53 -8.11 26.01
C LYS A 122 -10.55 -7.23 26.73
N ARG A 123 -11.33 -6.43 25.98
CA ARG A 123 -12.40 -5.60 26.59
C ARG A 123 -13.50 -6.43 27.26
N ARG A 124 -13.89 -7.57 26.68
CA ARG A 124 -14.88 -8.47 27.29
C ARG A 124 -14.37 -9.10 28.58
N ASN A 125 -13.09 -9.42 28.67
CA ASN A 125 -12.52 -10.01 29.88
C ASN A 125 -12.36 -8.94 30.98
N GLN A 126 -11.88 -7.74 30.67
CA GLN A 126 -11.84 -6.62 31.63
C GLN A 126 -13.23 -6.31 32.21
N GLY A 127 -14.28 -6.23 31.37
CA GLY A 127 -15.64 -5.99 31.87
C GLY A 127 -16.23 -7.15 32.70
N LYS A 128 -15.69 -8.36 32.60
CA LYS A 128 -16.05 -9.49 33.48
C LYS A 128 -15.30 -9.40 34.81
N ASP A 129 -14.03 -9.01 34.78
CA ASP A 129 -13.20 -8.84 35.97
C ASP A 129 -13.73 -7.69 36.84
N GLU A 130 -14.12 -6.57 36.24
CA GLU A 130 -14.74 -5.43 36.93
C GLU A 130 -16.10 -5.79 37.56
N ARG A 131 -16.95 -6.55 36.86
CA ARG A 131 -18.23 -7.05 37.42
C ARG A 131 -18.02 -8.03 38.56
N SER A 132 -17.01 -8.91 38.44
CA SER A 132 -16.64 -9.86 39.49
C SER A 132 -16.12 -9.14 40.74
N PHE A 133 -15.35 -8.06 40.54
CA PHE A 133 -14.85 -7.20 41.62
C PHE A 133 -15.96 -6.45 42.34
N LEU A 134 -16.87 -5.79 41.60
CA LEU A 134 -18.05 -5.12 42.17
C LEU A 134 -18.97 -6.09 42.93
N HIS A 135 -19.17 -7.30 42.42
CA HIS A 135 -19.99 -8.31 43.10
C HIS A 135 -19.35 -8.81 44.42
N LYS A 136 -18.01 -8.84 44.51
CA LYS A 136 -17.30 -9.17 45.76
C LYS A 136 -17.38 -8.06 46.79
N LEU A 137 -17.32 -6.78 46.38
CA LEU A 137 -17.49 -5.64 47.28
C LEU A 137 -18.89 -5.62 47.89
N ASN A 138 -19.94 -5.80 47.08
CA ASN A 138 -21.33 -5.82 47.57
C ASN A 138 -21.66 -7.02 48.48
N LYS A 139 -20.87 -8.11 48.43
CA LYS A 139 -21.03 -9.26 49.35
C LYS A 139 -20.27 -9.08 50.67
N GLY A 140 -19.21 -8.28 50.69
CA GLY A 140 -18.45 -7.98 51.90
C GLY A 140 -19.19 -7.04 52.87
N GLU A 141 -20.07 -6.19 52.36
CA GLU A 141 -20.85 -5.25 53.19
C GLU A 141 -22.06 -5.89 53.89
N ASN A 142 -22.52 -7.07 53.45
CA ASN A 142 -23.69 -7.76 54.04
C ASN A 142 -23.34 -8.81 55.12
N SER A 143 -22.10 -8.82 55.63
CA SER A 143 -21.66 -9.79 56.67
C SER A 143 -21.40 -9.15 58.04
N GLN A 144 -21.86 -7.91 58.27
CA GLN A 144 -21.82 -7.26 59.59
C GLN A 144 -23.20 -6.68 59.98
N GLN A 145 -24.20 -7.55 60.12
CA GLN A 145 -25.37 -7.32 60.97
C GLN A 145 -25.70 -8.59 61.73
#